data_AF-W5YGY9-F1
#
_entry.id   AF-W5YGY9-F1
#
_cell.length_a   1.000
_cell.length_b   1.000
_cell.length_c   1.000
_cell.angle_alpha   90.00
_cell.angle_beta   90.00
_cell.angle_gamma   90.00
#
_symmetry.space_group_name_H-M   'P 1'
#
loop_
_entity.id
_entity.type
_entity.pdbx_description
1 polymer ?
#
loop_
_entity_poly.entity_id
_entity_poly.type
_entity_poly.pdbx_seq_one_letter_code
_entity_poly.pdbx_strand_id
1 'polypeptide(L)'
;MSEDPLKALSDMASDAHARIQAAHEHINPVVEVRRGMRDAGIPADVMTIDCLRTRRRITLILHDEQPGTLLYQFVTIEDEVGDSFQSMALTDVTVQTLVDWIQDYFD
;
A
#
# COMPACT_ATOMS: atom_id res chain seq x y z
N MET A 1 0.91 21.12 -12.39
CA MET A 1 -0.15 20.47 -11.60
C MET A 1 0.58 19.44 -10.77
N SER A 2 0.78 19.70 -9.48
CA SER A 2 1.52 18.80 -8.59
C SER A 2 0.60 17.63 -8.27
N GLU A 3 0.66 16.56 -9.08
CA GLU A 3 -0.01 15.31 -8.76
C GLU A 3 0.59 14.80 -7.45
N ASP A 4 -0.23 14.80 -6.41
CA ASP A 4 0.10 14.24 -5.11
C ASP A 4 0.40 12.74 -5.32
N PRO A 5 1.65 12.27 -5.16
CA PRO A 5 2.03 10.88 -5.41
C PRO A 5 1.17 9.89 -4.62
N LEU A 6 0.73 10.32 -3.43
CA LEU A 6 -0.19 9.55 -2.62
C LEU A 6 -1.58 9.44 -3.26
N LYS A 7 -2.07 10.50 -3.91
CA LYS A 7 -3.35 10.45 -4.62
C LYS A 7 -3.28 9.45 -5.77
N ALA A 8 -2.22 9.51 -6.57
CA ALA A 8 -2.00 8.53 -7.64
C ALA A 8 -1.95 7.09 -7.08
N LEU A 9 -1.23 6.88 -5.98
CA LEU A 9 -1.16 5.58 -5.31
C LEU A 9 -2.53 5.12 -4.76
N SER A 10 -3.30 6.03 -4.18
CA SER A 10 -4.64 5.77 -3.65
C SER A 10 -5.65 5.43 -4.77
N ASP A 11 -5.58 6.13 -5.89
CA ASP A 11 -6.41 5.85 -7.06
C ASP A 11 -6.06 4.45 -7.60
N MET A 12 -4.78 4.11 -7.71
CA MET A 12 -4.34 2.78 -8.12
C MET A 12 -4.77 1.66 -7.15
N ALA A 13 -4.70 1.91 -5.85
CA ALA A 13 -5.13 0.95 -4.83
C ALA A 13 -6.64 0.72 -4.86
N SER A 14 -7.42 1.77 -5.14
CA SER A 14 -8.88 1.67 -5.29
C SER A 14 -9.25 0.82 -6.51
N ASP A 15 -8.55 1.02 -7.63
CA ASP A 15 -8.72 0.20 -8.83
C ASP A 15 -8.31 -1.26 -8.59
N ALA A 16 -7.19 -1.50 -7.90
CA ALA A 16 -6.74 -2.84 -7.55
C ALA A 16 -7.75 -3.56 -6.64
N HIS A 17 -8.27 -2.86 -5.64
CA HIS A 17 -9.33 -3.35 -4.76
C HIS A 17 -10.58 -3.76 -5.56
N ALA A 18 -11.05 -2.91 -6.48
CA ALA A 18 -12.23 -3.22 -7.31
C ALA A 18 -12.01 -4.47 -8.19
N ARG A 19 -10.81 -4.64 -8.75
CA ARG A 19 -10.45 -5.83 -9.55
C ARG A 19 -10.41 -7.09 -8.71
N ILE A 20 -9.75 -7.04 -7.55
CA ILE A 20 -9.66 -8.18 -6.64
C ILE A 20 -11.05 -8.56 -6.12
N GLN A 21 -11.88 -7.60 -5.73
CA GLN A 21 -13.22 -7.90 -5.26
C GLN A 21 -14.13 -8.50 -6.35
N ALA A 22 -13.90 -8.15 -7.62
CA ALA A 22 -14.60 -8.76 -8.76
C ALA A 22 -14.10 -10.18 -9.09
N ALA A 23 -12.80 -10.46 -8.88
CA ALA A 23 -12.18 -11.75 -9.21
C ALA A 23 -12.18 -12.75 -8.04
N HIS A 24 -12.14 -12.26 -6.80
CA HIS A 24 -11.89 -13.01 -5.58
C HIS A 24 -12.81 -12.54 -4.46
N GLU A 25 -14.02 -13.08 -4.40
CA GLU A 25 -15.03 -12.72 -3.40
C GLU A 25 -14.59 -12.99 -1.93
N HIS A 26 -13.55 -13.81 -1.76
CA HIS A 26 -12.99 -14.19 -0.47
C HIS A 26 -11.83 -13.26 -0.02
N ILE A 27 -11.09 -12.67 -0.95
CA ILE A 27 -10.05 -11.70 -0.66
C ILE A 27 -10.76 -10.35 -0.51
N ASN A 28 -10.95 -9.92 0.74
CA ASN A 28 -11.59 -8.63 1.08
C ASN A 28 -10.50 -7.66 1.57
N PRO A 29 -9.71 -7.07 0.67
CA PRO A 29 -8.66 -6.13 1.05
C PRO A 29 -9.31 -4.83 1.54
N VAL A 30 -8.73 -4.22 2.56
CA VAL A 30 -9.15 -2.95 3.15
C VAL A 30 -8.00 -1.99 2.98
N VAL A 31 -8.18 -0.97 2.15
CA VAL A 31 -7.16 0.05 1.92
C VAL A 31 -7.37 1.19 2.93
N GLU A 32 -6.35 1.46 3.75
CA GLU A 32 -6.31 2.58 4.68
C GLU A 32 -5.19 3.55 4.27
N VAL A 33 -5.50 4.84 4.15
CA VAL A 33 -4.53 5.88 3.81
C VAL A 33 -4.35 6.80 5.01
N ARG A 34 -3.13 6.90 5.53
CA ARG A 34 -2.75 7.78 6.64
C ARG A 34 -1.82 8.89 6.15
N ARG A 35 -2.41 10.08 6.04
CA ARG A 35 -1.70 11.35 5.79
C ARG A 35 -1.23 12.07 7.06
N GLY A 36 -1.72 11.63 8.22
CA GLY A 36 -1.49 12.30 9.52
C GLY A 36 -0.07 12.17 10.08
N MET A 37 0.83 11.45 9.39
CA MET A 37 2.24 11.38 9.79
C MET A 37 2.92 12.76 9.68
N ARG A 38 2.50 13.58 8.71
CA ARG A 38 2.93 14.99 8.61
C ARG A 38 2.50 15.82 9.81
N ASP A 39 1.28 15.59 10.32
CA ASP A 39 0.79 16.26 11.53
C ASP A 39 1.58 15.84 12.78
N ALA A 40 2.17 14.63 12.77
CA ALA A 40 3.08 14.13 13.78
C ALA A 40 4.55 14.53 13.56
N GLY A 41 4.85 15.36 12.56
CA GLY A 41 6.20 15.84 12.25
C GLY A 41 7.06 14.89 11.42
N ILE A 42 6.49 13.81 10.87
CA ILE A 42 7.16 12.86 9.99
C ILE A 42 6.76 13.17 8.55
N PRO A 43 7.68 13.64 7.67
CA PRO A 43 7.38 14.02 6.31
C PRO A 43 7.28 12.77 5.41
N ALA A 44 6.26 11.95 5.66
CA ALA A 44 5.97 10.75 4.90
C ALA A 44 4.46 10.49 4.87
N ASP A 45 4.00 9.81 3.82
CA ASP A 45 2.66 9.24 3.76
C ASP A 45 2.72 7.73 3.93
N VAL A 46 1.73 7.18 4.62
CA VAL A 46 1.60 5.73 4.80
C VAL A 46 0.26 5.28 4.24
N MET A 47 0.27 4.23 3.45
CA MET A 47 -0.92 3.51 3.01
C MET A 47 -0.77 2.04 3.42
N THR A 48 -1.82 1.44 3.95
CA THR A 48 -1.85 0.03 4.31
C THR A 48 -2.97 -0.67 3.56
N ILE A 49 -2.73 -1.90 3.13
CA ILE A 49 -3.72 -2.77 2.53
C ILE A 49 -3.85 -4.00 3.42
N ASP A 50 -4.99 -4.14 4.08
CA ASP A 50 -5.22 -5.16 5.09
C ASP A 50 -6.25 -6.18 4.61
N CYS A 51 -5.95 -7.46 4.74
CA CYS A 51 -6.96 -8.50 4.57
C CYS A 51 -7.32 -9.09 5.94
N LEU A 52 -8.48 -8.70 6.47
CA LEU A 52 -8.95 -9.16 7.77
C LEU A 52 -9.19 -10.68 7.81
N ARG A 53 -9.47 -11.30 6.65
CA ARG A 53 -9.68 -12.75 6.54
C ARG A 53 -8.38 -13.52 6.75
N THR A 54 -7.30 -13.08 6.13
CA THR A 54 -6.00 -13.78 6.17
C THR A 54 -5.08 -13.23 7.26
N ARG A 55 -5.50 -12.15 7.94
CA ARG A 55 -4.71 -11.41 8.93
C ARG A 55 -3.38 -10.89 8.34
N ARG A 56 -3.36 -10.60 7.05
CA ARG A 56 -2.17 -10.10 6.34
C ARG A 56 -2.31 -8.61 6.03
N ARG A 57 -1.19 -7.89 6.02
CA ARG A 57 -1.09 -6.44 5.78
C ARG A 57 0.07 -6.13 4.85
N ILE A 58 -0.17 -5.26 3.88
CA ILE A 58 0.85 -4.68 3.02
C ILE A 58 0.98 -3.22 3.41
N THR A 59 2.14 -2.83 3.94
CA THR A 59 2.42 -1.44 4.31
C THR A 59 3.19 -0.78 3.18
N LEU A 60 2.80 0.44 2.81
CA LEU A 60 3.33 1.23 1.71
C LEU A 60 3.66 2.62 2.26
N ILE A 61 4.90 3.07 2.12
CA ILE A 61 5.37 4.33 2.67
C ILE A 61 6.02 5.17 1.57
N LEU A 62 5.59 6.42 1.46
CA LEU A 62 6.18 7.42 0.58
C LEU A 62 6.87 8.46 1.46
N HIS A 63 8.20 8.54 1.39
CA HIS A 63 8.96 9.57 2.10
C HIS A 63 9.12 10.83 1.25
N ASP A 64 8.89 12.00 1.84
CA ASP A 64 9.10 13.28 1.14
C ASP A 64 10.58 13.53 0.84
N GLU A 65 11.48 12.99 1.66
CA GLU A 65 12.93 13.07 1.47
C GLU A 65 13.44 12.18 0.31
N GLN A 66 12.65 11.18 -0.09
CA GLN A 66 12.97 10.25 -1.18
C GLN A 66 11.84 10.25 -2.23
N PRO A 67 11.61 11.39 -2.90
CA PRO A 67 10.53 11.52 -3.87
C PRO A 67 10.72 10.51 -5.00
N GLY A 68 9.66 9.78 -5.32
CA GLY A 68 9.67 8.74 -6.35
C GLY A 68 10.16 7.37 -5.87
N THR A 69 10.43 7.20 -4.57
CA THR A 69 10.67 5.87 -3.97
C THR A 69 9.46 5.45 -3.15
N LEU A 70 8.97 4.25 -3.40
CA LEU A 70 7.98 3.58 -2.59
C LEU A 70 8.68 2.55 -1.71
N LEU A 71 8.59 2.72 -0.39
CA LEU A 71 8.93 1.66 0.55
C LEU A 71 7.71 0.78 0.76
N TYR A 72 7.90 -0.53 0.80
CA TYR A 72 6.83 -1.47 1.04
C TYR A 72 7.28 -2.63 1.91
N GLN A 73 6.33 -3.21 2.64
CA GLN A 73 6.58 -4.35 3.50
C GLN A 73 5.34 -5.24 3.59
N PHE A 74 5.57 -6.54 3.50
CA PHE A 74 4.56 -7.57 3.71
C PHE A 74 4.67 -8.08 5.15
N VAL A 75 3.64 -7.84 5.94
CA VAL A 75 3.56 -8.25 7.35
C VAL A 75 2.20 -8.87 7.66
N THR A 76 2.02 -9.44 8.83
CA THR A 76 0.70 -9.77 9.34
C THR A 76 0.12 -8.61 10.14
N ILE A 77 -1.19 -8.59 10.35
CA ILE A 77 -1.85 -7.58 11.20
C ILE A 77 -1.42 -7.74 12.67
N GLU A 78 -0.89 -8.91 13.04
CA GLU A 78 -0.36 -9.20 14.38
C GLU A 78 1.12 -8.88 14.52
N ASP A 79 1.88 -8.90 13.43
CA ASP A 79 3.30 -8.57 13.45
C ASP A 79 3.52 -7.06 13.53
N GLU A 80 4.50 -6.67 14.34
CA GLU A 80 5.02 -5.31 14.29
C GLU A 80 5.78 -5.12 12.97
N VAL A 81 5.58 -3.96 12.35
CA VAL A 81 6.28 -3.52 11.15
C VAL A 81 7.79 -3.55 11.46
N GLY A 82 8.51 -4.49 10.88
CA GLY A 82 9.94 -4.68 11.13
C GLY A 82 10.80 -3.68 10.36
N ASP A 83 12.11 -3.66 10.62
CA ASP A 83 13.05 -2.76 9.93
C ASP A 83 13.34 -3.16 8.46
N SER A 84 12.87 -4.32 8.00
CA SER A 84 13.14 -4.85 6.66
C SER A 84 12.12 -4.34 5.62
N PHE A 85 12.16 -3.04 5.33
CA PHE A 85 11.39 -2.48 4.21
C PHE A 85 12.09 -2.77 2.89
N GLN A 86 11.30 -3.15 1.89
CA GLN A 86 11.75 -3.17 0.50
C GLN A 86 11.48 -1.80 -0.12
N SER A 87 12.25 -1.44 -1.14
CA SER A 87 12.09 -0.18 -1.86
C SER A 87 11.99 -0.42 -3.36
N MET A 88 11.12 0.30 -4.05
CA MET A 88 11.09 0.34 -5.51
C MET A 88 10.79 1.75 -6.02
N ALA A 89 11.05 2.00 -7.30
CA ALA A 89 10.64 3.26 -7.91
C ALA A 89 9.11 3.33 -7.97
N LEU A 90 8.54 4.45 -7.55
CA LEU A 90 7.09 4.68 -7.60
C LEU A 90 6.56 4.59 -9.04
N THR A 91 7.41 4.94 -10.03
CA THR A 91 7.09 4.83 -11.46
C THR A 91 6.90 3.39 -11.93
N ASP A 92 7.45 2.41 -11.21
CA ASP A 92 7.33 0.99 -11.54
C ASP A 92 6.07 0.37 -10.89
N VAL A 93 5.41 1.11 -10.01
CA VAL A 93 4.20 0.68 -9.32
C VAL A 93 3.01 0.96 -10.22
N THR A 94 2.28 -0.11 -10.55
CA THR A 94 1.06 -0.04 -11.36
C THR A 94 -0.10 -0.67 -10.60
N VAL A 95 -1.33 -0.44 -11.08
CA VAL A 95 -2.52 -1.17 -10.59
C VAL A 95 -2.29 -2.68 -10.64
N GLN A 96 -1.64 -3.19 -11.69
CA GLN A 96 -1.36 -4.61 -11.82
C GLN A 96 -0.40 -5.08 -10.72
N THR A 97 0.65 -4.32 -10.43
CA THR A 97 1.59 -4.62 -9.34
C THR A 97 0.87 -4.77 -8.01
N LEU A 98 -0.08 -3.87 -7.70
CA LEU A 98 -0.87 -3.94 -6.47
C LEU A 98 -1.82 -5.14 -6.46
N VAL A 99 -2.46 -5.45 -7.59
CA VAL A 99 -3.31 -6.64 -7.75
C VAL A 99 -2.50 -7.90 -7.52
N ASP A 100 -1.34 -8.02 -8.16
CA ASP A 100 -0.45 -9.18 -8.04
C ASP A 100 0.01 -9.35 -6.59
N TRP A 101 0.40 -8.27 -5.91
CA TRP A 101 0.75 -8.32 -4.49
C TRP A 101 -0.41 -8.76 -3.60
N ILE A 102 -1.61 -8.23 -3.82
CA ILE A 102 -2.80 -8.60 -3.04
C ILE A 102 -3.15 -10.07 -3.30
N GLN A 103 -3.07 -10.54 -4.54
CA GLN A 103 -3.35 -11.91 -4.89
C GLN A 103 -2.27 -12.85 -4.33
N ASP A 104 -1.01 -12.67 -4.70
CA ASP A 104 0.09 -13.55 -4.27
C ASP A 104 0.26 -13.58 -2.75
N TYR A 105 0.01 -12.44 -2.08
CA TYR A 105 0.16 -12.35 -0.64
C TYR A 105 -1.13 -12.62 0.13
N PHE A 106 -2.34 -12.62 -0.43
CA PHE A 106 -3.56 -12.94 0.33
C PHE A 106 -4.33 -14.18 -0.14
N ASP A 107 -3.97 -14.79 -1.26
CA ASP A 107 -4.43 -16.13 -1.67
C ASP A 107 -3.75 -17.21 -0.79
#